data_AF-A0A9W6KTH5-F1
#
_entry.id   AF-A0A9W6KTH5-F1
#
_cell.length_a   1.000
_cell.length_b   1.000
_cell.length_c   1.000
_cell.angle_alpha   90.00
_cell.angle_beta   90.00
_cell.angle_gamma   90.00
#
_symmetry.space_group_name_H-M   'P 1'
#
loop_
_entity.id
_entity.type
_entity.pdbx_description
1 polymer ?
#
loop_
_entity_poly.entity_id
_entity_poly.type
_entity_poly.pdbx_seq_one_letter_code
_entity_poly.pdbx_strand_id
1 'polypeptide(L)'
;MNVKSQGTANPTQAAPDQGHPAWCDRSQCTADPASQADGYNSRTGGQHRSADLPLNLRAGMWPIPPHAVVYLSEAVAPWRCSTYLRIVVDRDTELSMPVDSAAPLLAALSELVASALTETEAR
;
A
#
# COMPACT_ATOMS: atom_id res chain seq x y z
N MET A 1 -11.40 23.82 49.03
CA MET A 1 -10.71 22.53 48.79
C MET A 1 -10.72 22.29 47.29
N ASN A 2 -9.64 22.64 46.59
CA ASN A 2 -9.55 22.51 45.14
C ASN A 2 -8.81 21.21 44.79
N VAL A 3 -9.52 20.29 44.14
CA VAL A 3 -8.97 19.05 43.59
C VAL A 3 -8.13 19.42 42.36
N LYS A 4 -6.81 19.19 42.45
CA LYS A 4 -5.93 19.15 41.28
C LYS A 4 -6.27 17.89 40.48
N SER A 5 -6.94 18.04 39.34
CA SER A 5 -7.03 16.97 38.35
C SER A 5 -5.67 16.84 37.67
N GLN A 6 -4.85 15.91 38.17
CA GLN A 6 -3.72 15.37 37.43
C GLN A 6 -4.29 14.58 36.24
N GLY A 7 -4.18 15.14 35.03
CA GLY A 7 -4.36 14.38 33.80
C GLY A 7 -3.20 13.40 33.68
N THR A 8 -3.46 12.14 34.00
CA THR A 8 -2.55 11.02 33.72
C THR A 8 -2.33 10.94 32.21
N ALA A 9 -1.10 11.21 31.78
CA ALA A 9 -0.64 10.88 30.44
C ALA A 9 -0.85 9.37 30.22
N ASN A 10 -1.68 9.02 29.25
CA ASN A 10 -1.92 7.63 28.87
C ASN A 10 -0.59 7.10 28.27
N PRO A 11 -0.12 5.90 28.64
CA PRO A 11 1.15 5.40 28.17
C PRO A 11 1.08 5.16 26.66
N THR A 12 2.06 5.71 25.97
CA THR A 12 2.55 5.35 24.65
C THR A 12 2.36 3.86 24.38
N GLN A 13 1.29 3.49 23.69
CA GLN A 13 1.24 2.22 22.97
C GLN A 13 1.89 2.50 21.62
N ALA A 14 3.22 2.60 21.61
CA ALA A 14 3.97 2.53 20.36
C ALA A 14 3.53 1.23 19.67
N ALA A 15 3.04 1.31 18.44
CA ALA A 15 2.80 0.10 17.66
C ALA A 15 4.05 -0.79 17.71
N PRO A 16 3.88 -2.12 17.79
CA PRO A 16 5.01 -3.04 17.76
C PRO A 16 5.87 -2.73 16.55
N ASP A 17 7.19 -2.68 16.76
CA ASP A 17 8.25 -2.42 15.78
C ASP A 17 7.79 -2.87 14.37
N GLN A 18 7.23 -1.93 13.60
CA GLN A 18 6.81 -2.20 12.24
C GLN A 18 8.09 -2.20 11.42
N GLY A 19 8.79 -3.34 11.49
CA GLY A 19 10.00 -3.56 10.72
C GLY A 19 9.75 -3.22 9.25
N HIS A 20 10.78 -2.70 8.62
CA HIS A 20 10.71 -2.29 7.21
C HIS A 20 10.13 -3.43 6.35
N PRO A 21 9.03 -3.22 5.60
CA PRO A 21 8.37 -4.31 4.89
C PRO A 21 9.29 -4.97 3.86
N ALA A 22 9.25 -6.30 3.77
CA ALA A 22 10.12 -7.05 2.85
C ALA A 22 9.88 -6.72 1.36
N TRP A 23 8.68 -6.24 1.02
CA TRP A 23 8.30 -5.80 -0.32
C TRP A 23 8.72 -4.37 -0.66
N CYS A 24 9.21 -3.60 0.33
CA CYS A 24 9.55 -2.20 0.13
C CYS A 24 10.84 -2.07 -0.70
N ASP A 25 10.77 -1.28 -1.76
CA ASP A 25 11.93 -0.88 -2.53
C ASP A 25 12.59 0.33 -1.85
N ARG A 26 13.82 0.15 -1.40
CA ARG A 26 14.58 1.20 -0.71
C ARG A 26 14.80 2.44 -1.55
N SER A 27 14.85 2.32 -2.88
CA SER A 27 15.03 3.47 -3.77
C SER A 27 13.79 4.35 -3.89
N GLN A 28 12.61 3.78 -3.61
CA GLN A 28 11.30 4.43 -3.69
C GLN A 28 10.71 4.74 -2.32
N CYS A 29 11.30 4.19 -1.26
CA CYS A 29 10.87 4.36 0.11
C CYS A 29 11.14 5.79 0.61
N THR A 30 10.11 6.46 1.08
CA THR A 30 10.21 7.77 1.74
C THR A 30 9.91 7.68 3.23
N ALA A 31 9.65 6.48 3.74
CA ALA A 31 9.36 6.22 5.14
C ALA A 31 10.48 6.76 6.05
N ASP A 32 10.12 7.71 6.90
CA ASP A 32 10.96 8.25 7.96
C ASP A 32 10.18 8.25 9.28
N PRO A 33 10.22 7.14 10.03
CA PRO A 33 9.56 7.05 11.34
C PRO A 33 10.08 8.09 12.35
N ALA A 34 11.34 8.53 12.23
CA ALA A 34 11.91 9.52 13.14
C ALA A 34 11.23 10.88 12.98
N SER A 35 10.76 11.21 11.77
CA SER A 35 9.95 12.43 11.55
C SER A 35 8.58 12.43 12.24
N GLN A 36 8.16 11.31 12.86
CA GLN A 36 6.92 11.19 13.63
C GLN A 36 7.16 11.14 15.16
N ALA A 37 8.40 11.38 15.62
CA ALA A 37 8.77 11.22 17.04
C ALA A 37 7.99 12.16 17.98
N ASP A 38 7.63 13.36 17.52
CA ASP A 38 6.87 14.36 18.29
C ASP A 38 5.34 14.23 18.14
N GLY A 39 4.88 13.12 17.55
CA GLY A 39 3.47 12.85 17.28
C GLY A 39 3.15 12.78 15.78
N TYR A 40 1.96 12.26 15.47
CA TYR A 40 1.55 12.05 14.09
C TYR A 40 1.29 13.35 13.35
N ASN A 41 1.88 13.50 12.17
CA ASN A 41 1.60 14.57 11.23
C ASN A 41 1.47 13.99 9.81
N SER A 42 0.25 14.07 9.26
CA SER A 42 -0.12 13.50 7.96
C SER A 42 0.61 14.08 6.75
N ARG A 43 1.37 15.16 6.92
CA ARG A 43 2.21 15.76 5.86
C ARG A 43 3.67 15.30 5.92
N THR A 44 4.01 14.48 6.90
CA THR A 44 5.37 14.02 7.22
C THR A 44 5.35 12.51 7.46
N GLY A 45 6.50 11.85 7.64
CA GLY A 45 6.56 10.40 7.85
C GLY A 45 6.77 9.58 6.58
N GLY A 46 6.30 10.08 5.43
CA GLY A 46 6.45 9.40 4.14
C GLY A 46 5.73 8.05 4.09
N GLN A 47 6.17 7.19 3.19
CA GLN A 47 5.56 5.89 2.98
C GLN A 47 6.58 4.83 2.56
N HIS A 48 6.32 3.59 2.97
CA HIS A 48 6.90 2.43 2.32
C HIS A 48 6.29 2.29 0.93
N ARG A 49 7.12 1.94 -0.06
CA ARG A 49 6.70 1.81 -1.45
C ARG A 49 7.44 0.64 -2.10
N SER A 50 6.74 -0.22 -2.82
CA SER A 50 7.39 -1.27 -3.64
C SER A 50 8.01 -0.68 -4.91
N ALA A 51 8.77 -1.50 -5.63
CA ALA A 51 9.17 -1.16 -6.99
C ALA A 51 7.93 -1.06 -7.91
N ASP A 52 8.08 -0.31 -9.00
CA ASP A 52 7.06 -0.18 -10.04
C ASP A 52 6.95 -1.49 -10.83
N LEU A 53 5.73 -2.02 -10.92
CA LEU A 53 5.40 -3.12 -11.81
C LEU A 53 4.62 -2.57 -13.02
N PRO A 54 5.21 -2.57 -14.23
CA PRO A 54 4.49 -2.13 -15.42
C PRO A 54 3.39 -3.12 -15.78
N LEU A 55 2.17 -2.62 -15.94
CA LEU A 55 1.03 -3.33 -16.52
C LEU A 55 0.84 -2.91 -17.97
N ASN A 56 0.79 -3.90 -18.86
CA ASN A 56 0.36 -3.70 -20.23
C ASN A 56 -1.13 -4.02 -20.33
N LEU A 57 -1.95 -2.98 -20.48
CA LEU A 57 -3.40 -3.09 -20.50
C LEU A 57 -3.97 -3.44 -21.89
N ARG A 58 -3.12 -3.86 -22.85
CA ARG A 58 -3.41 -4.22 -24.26
C ARG A 58 -4.79 -3.79 -24.78
N ALA A 59 -4.79 -2.88 -25.74
CA ALA A 59 -5.97 -2.31 -26.38
C ALA A 59 -7.08 -3.32 -26.73
N GLY A 60 -8.09 -3.42 -25.87
CA GLY A 60 -9.47 -3.46 -26.31
C GLY A 60 -9.91 -2.04 -26.67
N MET A 61 -11.02 -1.89 -27.40
CA MET A 61 -11.57 -0.60 -27.90
C MET A 61 -12.01 0.42 -26.81
N TRP A 62 -11.32 0.50 -25.67
CA TRP A 62 -11.59 1.43 -24.57
C TRP A 62 -10.55 2.57 -24.55
N PRO A 63 -10.91 3.77 -24.06
CA PRO A 63 -10.03 4.93 -24.00
C PRO A 63 -9.02 4.85 -22.84
N ILE A 64 -8.71 3.64 -22.34
CA ILE A 64 -7.76 3.45 -21.24
C ILE A 64 -6.35 3.49 -21.83
N PRO A 65 -5.45 4.32 -21.29
CA PRO A 65 -4.04 4.30 -21.65
C PRO A 65 -3.47 2.87 -21.69
N PRO A 66 -2.65 2.52 -22.69
CA PRO A 66 -2.17 1.14 -22.88
C PRO A 66 -1.21 0.66 -21.79
N HIS A 67 -0.80 1.56 -20.90
CA HIS A 67 0.17 1.31 -19.84
C HIS A 67 -0.38 1.81 -18.52
N ALA A 68 -0.23 1.00 -17.48
CA ALA A 68 -0.41 1.42 -16.10
C ALA A 68 0.81 0.97 -15.28
N VAL A 69 1.03 1.61 -14.15
CA VAL A 69 2.04 1.21 -13.17
C VAL A 69 1.35 0.77 -11.91
N VAL A 70 1.77 -0.37 -11.38
CA VAL A 70 1.26 -0.90 -10.12
C VAL A 70 2.36 -0.92 -9.09
N TYR A 71 2.02 -0.52 -7.86
CA TYR A 71 2.93 -0.63 -6.72
C TYR A 71 2.14 -0.78 -5.42
N LEU A 72 2.81 -1.29 -4.39
CA LEU A 72 2.31 -1.31 -3.02
C LEU A 72 2.75 -0.05 -2.29
N SER A 73 1.88 0.48 -1.44
CA SER A 73 2.19 1.61 -0.56
C SER A 73 1.65 1.37 0.84
N GLU A 74 2.41 1.76 1.86
CA GLU A 74 1.95 1.79 3.25
C GLU A 74 2.47 3.06 3.92
N ALA A 75 1.56 3.85 4.48
CA ALA A 75 1.93 5.08 5.18
C ALA A 75 2.62 4.75 6.51
N VAL A 76 3.55 5.62 6.93
CA VAL A 76 4.17 5.53 8.25
C VAL A 76 3.30 6.24 9.27
N ALA A 77 2.86 5.52 10.31
CA ALA A 77 2.13 6.08 11.43
C ALA A 77 2.46 5.36 12.75
N PRO A 78 2.15 5.97 13.91
CA PRO A 78 2.30 5.32 15.21
C PRO A 78 1.36 4.12 15.44
N TRP A 79 0.38 3.92 14.56
CA TRP A 79 -0.54 2.78 14.53
C TRP A 79 -0.34 2.00 13.23
N ARG A 80 -0.80 0.74 13.19
CA ARG A 80 -0.71 -0.07 11.97
C ARG A 80 -1.52 0.56 10.84
N CYS A 81 -0.84 0.85 9.73
CA CYS A 81 -1.50 1.26 8.49
C CYS A 81 -1.82 0.04 7.63
N SER A 82 -2.86 0.15 6.80
CA SER A 82 -3.13 -0.83 5.75
C SER A 82 -2.13 -0.67 4.61
N THR A 83 -1.66 -1.78 4.06
CA THR A 83 -0.98 -1.77 2.77
C THR A 83 -2.02 -1.60 1.65
N TYR A 84 -1.75 -0.71 0.70
CA TYR A 84 -2.59 -0.44 -0.46
C TYR A 84 -1.92 -0.93 -1.74
N LEU A 85 -2.71 -1.53 -2.63
CA LEU A 85 -2.40 -1.68 -4.04
C LEU A 85 -2.79 -0.38 -4.75
N ARG A 86 -1.81 0.23 -5.42
CA ARG A 86 -1.98 1.44 -6.22
C ARG A 86 -1.84 1.09 -7.69
N ILE A 87 -2.75 1.58 -8.52
CA ILE A 87 -2.70 1.43 -9.98
C ILE A 87 -2.79 2.84 -10.59
N VAL A 88 -1.68 3.30 -11.15
CA VAL A 88 -1.56 4.61 -11.80
C VAL A 88 -1.68 4.39 -13.29
N VAL A 89 -2.74 4.90 -13.90
CA VAL A 89 -3.03 4.74 -15.34
C VAL A 89 -2.45 5.92 -16.12
N ASP A 90 -2.51 7.12 -15.55
CA ASP A 90 -1.87 8.34 -16.05
C ASP A 90 -1.60 9.31 -14.87
N ARG A 91 -1.30 10.58 -15.16
CA ARG A 91 -0.97 11.56 -14.11
C ARG A 91 -2.14 11.92 -13.20
N ASP A 92 -3.37 11.79 -13.69
CA ASP A 92 -4.58 12.26 -13.00
C ASP A 92 -5.48 11.10 -12.54
N THR A 93 -5.18 9.88 -12.99
CA THR A 93 -5.97 8.68 -12.73
C THR A 93 -5.18 7.65 -11.93
N GLU A 94 -5.53 7.53 -10.65
CA GLU A 94 -5.03 6.49 -9.75
C GLU A 94 -6.20 5.73 -9.12
N LEU A 95 -6.15 4.40 -9.18
CA LEU A 95 -6.98 3.52 -8.37
C LEU A 95 -6.20 3.09 -7.13
N SER A 96 -6.85 3.12 -5.97
CA SER A 96 -6.25 2.74 -4.69
C SER A 96 -7.18 1.80 -3.94
N MET A 97 -6.67 0.65 -3.52
CA MET A 97 -7.43 -0.31 -2.72
C MET A 97 -6.56 -0.96 -1.64
N PRO A 98 -7.07 -1.17 -0.42
CA PRO A 98 -6.38 -1.99 0.58
C PRO A 98 -6.14 -3.40 0.03
N VAL A 99 -4.96 -3.97 0.29
CA VAL A 99 -4.61 -5.32 -0.18
C VAL A 99 -5.60 -6.37 0.33
N ASP A 100 -6.08 -6.23 1.58
CA ASP A 100 -7.09 -7.14 2.14
C ASP A 100 -8.42 -7.11 1.36
N SER A 101 -8.77 -5.94 0.82
CA SER A 101 -9.94 -5.79 -0.06
C SER A 101 -9.68 -6.30 -1.48
N ALA A 102 -8.42 -6.28 -1.94
CA ALA A 102 -7.99 -6.80 -3.23
C ALA A 102 -7.82 -8.33 -3.22
N ALA A 103 -7.65 -8.96 -2.05
CA ALA A 103 -7.30 -10.38 -1.93
C ALA A 103 -8.27 -11.33 -2.69
N PRO A 104 -9.60 -11.18 -2.61
CA PRO A 104 -10.51 -12.03 -3.38
C PRO A 104 -10.34 -11.87 -4.90
N LEU A 105 -10.08 -10.63 -5.37
CA LEU A 105 -9.84 -10.34 -6.78
C LEU A 105 -8.53 -10.98 -7.25
N LEU A 106 -7.46 -10.82 -6.47
CA LEU A 106 -6.14 -11.39 -6.78
C LEU A 106 -6.17 -12.93 -6.79
N ALA A 107 -6.93 -13.54 -5.89
CA ALA A 107 -7.16 -14.98 -5.88
C ALA A 107 -7.89 -15.44 -7.16
N ALA A 108 -9.00 -14.79 -7.51
CA ALA A 108 -9.76 -15.10 -8.73
C ALA A 108 -8.92 -14.93 -10.01
N LEU A 109 -8.09 -13.89 -10.08
CA LEU A 109 -7.17 -13.69 -11.21
C LEU A 109 -6.11 -14.79 -11.29
N SER A 110 -5.59 -15.23 -10.15
CA SER A 110 -4.60 -16.30 -10.09
C SER A 110 -5.18 -17.63 -10.57
N GLU A 111 -6.41 -17.96 -10.16
CA GLU A 111 -7.15 -19.14 -10.64
C GLU A 111 -7.43 -19.08 -12.14
N LEU A 112 -7.83 -17.92 -12.66
CA LEU A 112 -8.07 -17.71 -14.09
C LEU A 112 -6.80 -17.93 -14.92
N VAL A 113 -5.66 -17.37 -14.48
CA VAL A 113 -4.37 -17.55 -15.14
C VAL A 113 -3.93 -19.01 -15.11
N ALA A 114 -4.03 -19.67 -13.95
CA ALA A 114 -3.71 -21.09 -13.84
C ALA A 114 -4.56 -21.94 -14.79
N SER A 115 -5.86 -21.67 -14.87
CA SER A 115 -6.77 -22.37 -15.78
C SER A 115 -6.39 -22.19 -17.25
N ALA A 116 -6.11 -20.95 -17.68
CA ALA A 116 -5.70 -20.64 -19.05
C ALA A 116 -4.37 -21.33 -19.45
N LEU A 117 -3.43 -21.43 -18.51
CA LEU A 117 -2.16 -22.13 -18.74
C LEU A 117 -2.38 -23.65 -18.91
N THR A 118 -3.24 -24.26 -18.09
CA THR A 118 -3.54 -25.70 -18.21
C THR A 118 -4.25 -26.07 -19.53
N GLU A 119 -5.10 -25.18 -20.07
CA GLU A 119 -5.75 -25.40 -21.37
C GLU A 119 -4.77 -25.30 -22.56
N THR A 120 -3.68 -24.56 -22.38
CA THR A 120 -2.65 -24.38 -23.42
C THR A 120 -1.75 -25.61 -23.54
N GLU A 121 -1.53 -26.35 -22.45
CA GLU A 121 -0.74 -27.60 -22.43
C GLU A 121 -1.51 -28.83 -22.95
N ALA A 122 -2.85 -28.75 -22.98
CA ALA A 122 -3.71 -29.82 -23.48
C ALA A 122 -3.95 -29.76 -25.01
N ARG A 123 -3.34 -28.80 -25.71
CA ARG A 123 -3.37 -28.64 -27.18
C ARG A 123 -2.03 -28.96 -27.81
#